data_AF-A0A838D5P1-F1
#
_entry.id   AF-A0A838D5P1-F1
#
_cell.length_a   1.000
_cell.length_b   1.000
_cell.length_c   1.000
_cell.angle_alpha   90.00
_cell.angle_beta   90.00
_cell.angle_gamma   90.00
#
_symmetry.space_group_name_H-M   'P 1'
#
loop_
_entity.id
_entity.type
_entity.pdbx_description
1 polymer ?
#
loop_
_entity_poly.entity_id
_entity_poly.type
_entity_poly.pdbx_seq_one_letter_code
_entity_poly.pdbx_strand_id
1 'polypeptide(L)' 'KQEILALTISKERNMFVAERFLSGLIKEYGKYVVSTDGGAWYPMACKFLKIRHHLHSSLEKSLIERTMQYIKDRTEC' A
#
# COMPACT_ATOMS: atom_id res chain seq x y z
N LYS A 1 -13.55 4.73 -11.51
CA LYS A 1 -12.83 3.54 -12.01
C LYS A 1 -11.72 3.23 -11.00
N GLN A 2 -11.57 1.98 -10.58
CA GLN A 2 -10.46 1.60 -9.69
C GLN A 2 -9.24 1.31 -10.56
N GLU A 3 -8.12 1.94 -10.24
CA GLU A 3 -6.88 1.84 -11.01
C GLU A 3 -5.70 1.60 -10.09
N ILE A 4 -4.73 0.82 -10.56
CA ILE A 4 -3.46 0.60 -9.85
C ILE A 4 -2.52 1.71 -10.31
N LEU A 5 -2.16 2.61 -9.39
CA LEU A 5 -1.29 3.75 -9.69
C LEU A 5 0.20 3.37 -9.68
N ALA A 6 0.59 2.49 -8.75
CA ALA A 6 1.98 2.01 -8.65
C ALA A 6 2.03 0.59 -8.08
N LEU A 7 3.08 -0.15 -8.44
CA LEU A 7 3.39 -1.47 -7.92
C LEU A 7 4.88 -1.52 -7.54
N THR A 8 5.20 -2.13 -6.41
CA THR A 8 6.58 -2.43 -6.02
C THR A 8 6.61 -3.79 -5.35
N ILE A 9 7.57 -4.63 -5.76
CA ILE A 9 7.80 -5.97 -5.21
C ILE A 9 9.13 -5.94 -4.47
N SER A 10 9.13 -6.42 -3.24
CA SER A 10 10.30 -6.45 -2.35
C SER A 10 10.36 -7.80 -1.65
N LYS A 11 11.57 -8.32 -1.42
CA LYS A 11 11.75 -9.53 -0.60
C LYS A 11 11.64 -9.18 0.88
N GLU A 12 11.98 -7.95 1.23
CA GLU A 12 11.98 -7.43 2.58
C GLU A 12 10.61 -6.82 2.94
N ARG A 13 10.16 -7.10 4.17
CA ARG A 13 8.97 -6.53 4.79
C ARG A 13 9.40 -5.65 5.97
N ASN A 14 9.75 -4.39 5.69
CA ASN A 14 10.22 -3.46 6.70
C ASN A 14 9.76 -2.02 6.45
N MET A 15 9.99 -1.15 7.44
CA MET A 15 9.58 0.26 7.40
C MET A 15 10.21 1.03 6.24
N PHE A 16 11.49 0.82 5.93
CA PHE A 16 12.20 1.58 4.90
C PHE A 16 11.63 1.32 3.51
N VAL A 17 11.27 0.06 3.22
CA VAL A 17 10.62 -0.31 1.96
C VAL A 17 9.26 0.40 1.83
N ALA A 18 8.44 0.35 2.89
CA ALA A 18 7.13 0.99 2.91
C ALA A 18 7.23 2.53 2.79
N GLU A 19 8.14 3.15 3.53
CA GLU A 19 8.38 4.59 3.51
C GLU A 19 8.82 5.05 2.11
N ARG A 20 9.80 4.38 1.51
CA ARG A 20 10.31 4.71 0.18
C ARG A 20 9.20 4.61 -0.88
N PHE A 21 8.37 3.57 -0.82
CA PHE A 21 7.24 3.41 -1.73
C PHE A 21 6.22 4.55 -1.57
N LEU A 22 5.79 4.82 -0.34
CA LEU A 22 4.82 5.88 -0.04
C LEU A 22 5.36 7.28 -0.38
N SER A 23 6.65 7.53 -0.16
CA SER A 23 7.32 8.78 -0.51
C SER A 23 7.27 9.05 -2.02
N GLY A 24 7.49 8.01 -2.84
CA GLY A 24 7.34 8.08 -4.30
C GLY A 24 5.91 8.46 -4.71
N LEU A 25 4.91 7.81 -4.12
CA LEU A 25 3.50 8.13 -4.35
C LEU A 25 3.15 9.57 -3.96
N ILE A 26 3.66 10.05 -2.82
CA ILE A 26 3.43 11.43 -2.38
C ILE A 26 4.05 12.43 -3.34
N LYS A 27 5.24 12.14 -3.89
CA LYS A 27 5.91 13.01 -4.85
C LYS A 27 5.14 13.14 -6.16
N GLU A 28 4.52 12.06 -6.63
CA GLU A 28 3.83 12.00 -7.91
C GLU A 28 2.36 12.43 -7.82
N TYR A 29 1.66 12.00 -6.77
CA TYR A 29 0.21 12.19 -6.62
C TYR A 29 -0.17 13.19 -5.53
N GLY A 30 0.75 13.52 -4.62
CA GLY A 30 0.47 14.36 -3.47
C GLY A 30 0.09 13.57 -2.22
N LYS A 31 -0.21 14.30 -1.14
CA LYS A 31 -0.35 13.74 0.20
C LYS A 31 -1.79 13.38 0.54
N TYR A 32 -2.09 12.08 0.64
CA TYR A 32 -3.42 11.55 0.99
C TYR A 32 -3.41 10.72 2.27
N VAL A 33 -4.61 10.43 2.78
CA VAL A 33 -4.80 9.48 3.89
C VAL A 33 -4.57 8.07 3.36
N VAL A 34 -3.75 7.28 4.06
CA VAL A 34 -3.44 5.90 3.67
C VAL A 34 -4.23 4.91 4.52
N SER A 35 -4.80 3.91 3.86
CA SER A 35 -5.48 2.75 4.44
C SER A 35 -4.58 1.53 4.26
N THR A 36 -4.37 0.69 5.28
CA THR A 36 -3.56 -0.55 5.17
C THR A 36 -4.14 -1.74 5.94
N ASP A 37 -3.61 -2.94 5.70
CA ASP A 37 -3.98 -4.20 6.36
C ASP A 37 -3.54 -4.32 7.84
N GLY A 38 -2.74 -3.39 8.34
CA GLY A 38 -2.24 -3.39 9.72
C GLY A 38 -0.82 -3.96 9.88
N GLY A 39 -0.08 -4.16 8.78
CA GLY A 39 1.34 -4.49 8.85
C GLY A 39 2.13 -3.53 9.75
N ALA A 40 2.96 -4.07 10.64
CA ALA A 40 3.64 -3.32 11.71
C ALA A 40 4.58 -2.20 11.22
N TRP A 41 5.01 -2.25 9.96
CA TRP A 41 5.89 -1.26 9.34
C TRP A 41 5.16 0.00 8.83
N TYR A 42 3.84 -0.07 8.57
CA TYR A 42 3.10 1.06 8.02
C TYR A 42 2.93 2.23 9.01
N PRO A 43 2.57 2.03 10.29
CA PRO A 43 2.38 3.15 11.21
C PRO A 43 3.63 4.01 11.36
N MET A 44 4.82 3.39 11.43
CA MET A 44 6.08 4.11 11.53
C MET A 44 6.41 4.86 10.23
N ALA A 45 6.29 4.22 9.07
CA ALA A 45 6.51 4.85 7.76
C ALA A 45 5.59 6.06 7.57
N CYS A 46 4.30 5.90 7.91
CA CYS A 46 3.31 6.96 7.82
C CYS A 46 3.63 8.14 8.75
N LYS A 47 4.07 7.86 9.98
CA LYS A 47 4.48 8.88 10.95
C LYS A 47 5.66 9.69 10.45
N PHE A 48 6.67 9.05 9.85
CA PHE A 48 7.84 9.72 9.30
C PHE A 48 7.47 10.67 8.15
N LEU A 49 6.58 10.22 7.26
CA LEU A 49 6.04 11.01 6.14
C LEU A 49 4.95 12.01 6.57
N LYS A 50 4.60 12.04 7.87
CA LYS A 50 3.54 12.86 8.47
C LYS A 50 2.18 12.65 7.78
N ILE A 51 1.90 11.46 7.24
CA ILE A 51 0.61 11.12 6.62
C ILE A 51 -0.34 10.51 7.64
N ARG A 52 -1.64 10.79 7.48
CA ARG A 52 -2.67 10.14 8.29
C ARG A 52 -2.84 8.70 7.82
N HIS A 53 -2.96 7.79 8.77
CA HIS A 53 -3.02 6.34 8.54
C HIS A 53 -4.22 5.75 9.28
N HIS A 54 -4.91 4.82 8.62
CA HIS A 54 -5.98 4.02 9.22
C HIS A 54 -5.92 2.58 8.70
N LEU A 55 -6.63 1.69 9.39
CA LEU A 55 -6.79 0.31 8.95
C LEU A 55 -7.92 0.20 7.93
N HIS A 56 -7.76 -0.74 6.99
CA HIS A 56 -8.79 -1.06 6.03
C HIS A 56 -10.12 -1.40 6.72
N SER A 57 -11.21 -0.85 6.20
CA SER A 57 -12.55 -1.39 6.38
C SER A 57 -12.68 -2.75 5.70
N SER A 58 -13.71 -3.51 6.09
CA SER A 58 -14.02 -4.81 5.47
C SER A 58 -14.20 -4.72 3.95
N LEU A 59 -14.76 -3.60 3.46
CA LEU A 59 -14.95 -3.36 2.04
C LEU A 59 -13.64 -3.13 1.31
N GLU A 60 -12.77 -2.24 1.83
CA GLU A 60 -11.46 -1.96 1.24
C GLU A 60 -10.62 -3.24 1.17
N LYS A 61 -10.62 -4.01 2.25
CA LYS A 61 -9.91 -5.30 2.30
C LYS A 61 -10.40 -6.26 1.21
N SER A 62 -11.72 -6.42 1.07
CA SER A 62 -12.29 -7.30 0.03
C SER A 62 -11.93 -6.86 -1.39
N LEU A 63 -11.94 -5.55 -1.66
CA LEU A 63 -11.57 -5.02 -2.98
C LEU A 63 -10.10 -5.27 -3.29
N ILE A 64 -9.21 -4.97 -2.34
CA ILE A 64 -7.76 -5.14 -2.49
C ILE A 64 -7.42 -6.61 -2.66
N GLU A 65 -7.99 -7.51 -1.84
CA GLU A 65 -7.74 -8.95 -1.93
C GLU A 65 -8.16 -9.51 -3.31
N ARG A 66 -9.33 -9.09 -3.82
CA ARG A 66 -9.79 -9.49 -5.16
C ARG A 66 -8.87 -8.98 -6.26
N THR A 67 -8.41 -7.73 -6.18
CA THR A 67 -7.46 -7.18 -7.15
C THR A 67 -6.12 -7.91 -7.10
N MET A 68 -5.61 -8.19 -5.90
CA MET A 68 -4.36 -8.93 -5.74
C MET A 68 -4.46 -10.37 -6.24
N GLN A 69 -5.60 -11.04 -6.03
CA GLN A 69 -5.81 -12.39 -6.56
C GLN A 69 -5.80 -12.39 -8.09
N TYR A 70 -6.49 -11.44 -8.73
CA TYR A 70 -6.43 -11.29 -10.19
C TYR A 70 -4.99 -11.13 -10.71
N ILE A 71 -4.14 -10.38 -10.00
CA ILE A 71 -2.73 -10.23 -10.38
C ILE A 71 -1.99 -11.57 -10.25
N LYS A 72 -2.19 -12.30 -9.14
CA LYS A 72 -1.54 -13.60 -8.91
C LYS A 72 -1.91 -14.61 -9.98
N ASP A 73 -3.20 -14.75 -10.29
CA ASP A 73 -3.72 -15.67 -11.29
C ASP A 73 -3.10 -15.43 -12.69
N ARG A 74 -2.63 -14.21 -12.97
CA ARG A 74 -1.97 -13.86 -14.24
C ARG A 74 -0.47 -14.11 -14.24
N THR A 75 0.13 -14.28 -13.07
CA THR A 75 1.58 -14.47 -12.90
C THR A 75 1.96 -15.89 -12.51
N GLU A 76 0.98 -16.71 -12.08
CA GLU A 76 1.17 -18.14 -11.89
C GLU A 76 1.35 -18.82 -13.26
N CYS A 77 2.43 -19.59 -13.41
CA CYS A 77 2.77 -20.39 -14.58
C CYS A 77 2.73 -21.87 -14.21
#